data_AF-A0A259GX57-F1
#
_entry.id   AF-A0A259GX57-F1
#
_cell.length_a   1.000
_cell.length_b   1.000
_cell.length_c   1.000
_cell.angle_alpha   90.00
_cell.angle_beta   90.00
_cell.angle_gamma   90.00
#
_symmetry.space_group_name_H-M   'P 1'
#
loop_
_entity.id
_entity.type
_entity.pdbx_description
1 polymer ?
#
loop_
_entity_poly.entity_id
_entity_poly.type
_entity_poly.pdbx_seq_one_letter_code
_entity_poly.pdbx_strand_id
1 'polypeptide(L)'
;MTGTIHADLPIYDERRPEMKLRPLKAWHHFQNLLKDKENTEEVFHIFQSLPWRNLRSSAEHFLRSERGQALRVREPYLPAILDDHAALRLTPKGSLAHAYCDFMEREGLSAQGLVDEFDRFTRSSGFEEFEDQFKWYLNRMRDVHDMLHVLTGYGRDALGEACVLAFTYSQQPSPAHLFIGYMAGLNINKQTK
;
A
#
# COMPACT_ATOMS: atom_id res chain seq x y z
N MET A 1 2.68 -17.35 9.32
CA MET A 1 1.50 -18.12 9.76
C MET A 1 0.69 -18.45 8.52
N THR A 2 0.23 -19.69 8.36
CA THR A 2 -0.55 -20.16 7.21
C THR A 2 -1.88 -19.41 7.14
N GLY A 3 -2.06 -18.55 6.14
CA GLY A 3 -3.24 -17.73 5.93
C GLY A 3 -4.45 -18.56 5.47
N THR A 4 -5.14 -19.18 6.42
CA THR A 4 -6.45 -19.78 6.17
C THR A 4 -7.49 -18.67 6.09
N ILE A 5 -8.14 -18.49 4.94
CA ILE A 5 -9.36 -17.68 4.89
C ILE A 5 -10.45 -18.43 5.63
N HIS A 6 -10.79 -17.93 6.82
CA HIS A 6 -12.06 -18.25 7.42
C HIS A 6 -13.13 -17.44 6.66
N ALA A 7 -13.99 -18.13 5.92
CA ALA A 7 -15.17 -17.53 5.31
C ALA A 7 -16.08 -16.86 6.36
N ASP A 8 -15.90 -17.21 7.63
CA ASP A 8 -16.69 -16.78 8.78
C ASP A 8 -16.27 -15.43 9.39
N LEU A 9 -15.20 -14.78 8.89
CA LEU A 9 -14.80 -13.47 9.42
C LEU A 9 -15.83 -12.39 9.07
N PRO A 10 -16.18 -11.48 9.99
CA PRO A 10 -17.03 -10.34 9.67
C PRO A 10 -16.39 -9.49 8.58
N ILE A 11 -17.21 -8.82 7.76
CA ILE A 11 -16.69 -7.93 6.70
C ILE A 11 -15.88 -6.79 7.33
N TYR A 12 -16.39 -6.22 8.42
CA TYR A 12 -15.79 -5.10 9.14
C TYR A 12 -16.01 -5.31 10.64
N ASP A 13 -14.96 -5.15 11.44
CA ASP A 13 -15.05 -5.11 12.90
C ASP A 13 -15.41 -3.70 13.37
N GLU A 14 -16.58 -3.54 13.98
CA GLU A 14 -17.08 -2.24 14.45
C GLU A 14 -16.25 -1.63 15.59
N ARG A 15 -15.33 -2.38 16.19
CA ARG A 15 -14.36 -1.85 17.18
C ARG A 15 -13.27 -1.02 16.52
N ARG A 16 -13.11 -1.08 15.19
CA ARG A 16 -12.11 -0.30 14.45
C ARG A 16 -12.29 1.20 14.70
N PRO A 17 -11.23 1.92 15.10
CA PRO A 17 -11.33 3.33 15.40
C PRO A 17 -11.59 4.15 14.14
N GLU A 18 -12.42 5.19 14.27
CA GLU A 18 -12.57 6.18 13.22
C GLU A 18 -11.29 7.00 13.07
N MET A 19 -10.68 6.92 11.89
CA MET A 19 -9.52 7.75 11.56
C MET A 19 -9.93 9.21 11.40
N LYS A 20 -9.15 10.11 11.98
CA LYS A 20 -9.42 11.56 11.98
C LYS A 20 -8.41 12.29 11.10
N LEU A 21 -8.88 13.29 10.36
CA LEU A 21 -8.03 14.20 9.59
C LEU A 21 -7.15 15.02 10.54
N ARG A 22 -5.82 14.90 10.40
CA ARG A 22 -4.79 15.54 11.23
C ARG A 22 -3.70 16.16 10.34
N PRO A 23 -3.98 17.26 9.63
CA PRO A 23 -3.07 17.81 8.62
C PRO A 23 -1.74 18.29 9.21
N LEU A 24 -1.73 18.83 10.43
CA LEU A 24 -0.49 19.23 11.11
C LEU A 24 0.40 18.03 11.45
N LYS A 25 -0.21 16.88 11.82
CA LYS A 25 0.52 15.63 12.05
C LYS A 25 1.10 15.12 10.74
N ALA A 26 0.33 15.13 9.65
CA ALA A 26 0.81 14.77 8.32
C ALA A 26 2.00 15.64 7.86
N TRP A 27 1.92 16.96 8.10
CA TRP A 27 3.02 17.87 7.81
C TRP A 27 4.29 17.53 8.58
N HIS A 28 4.18 17.26 9.89
CA HIS A 28 5.30 16.86 10.72
C HIS A 28 6.01 15.62 10.17
N HIS A 29 5.26 14.56 9.86
CA HIS A 29 5.81 13.32 9.32
C HIS A 29 6.43 13.52 7.92
N PHE A 30 5.82 14.37 7.09
CA PHE A 30 6.42 14.75 5.81
C PHE A 30 7.76 15.48 5.98
N GLN A 31 7.89 16.37 6.98
CA GLN A 31 9.19 16.99 7.27
C GLN A 31 10.25 15.99 7.72
N ASN A 32 9.86 14.92 8.42
CA ASN A 32 10.78 13.85 8.80
C ASN A 32 11.18 13.01 7.58
N LEU A 33 10.22 12.67 6.71
CA LEU A 33 10.48 11.99 5.44
C LEU A 33 11.44 12.79 4.54
N LEU A 34 11.40 14.12 4.57
CA LEU A 34 12.35 14.95 3.83
C LEU A 34 13.78 14.91 4.39
N LYS A 35 13.94 14.65 5.69
CA LYS A 35 15.26 14.53 6.34
C LYS A 35 15.87 13.16 6.10
N ASP A 36 15.04 12.13 6.11
CA ASP A 36 15.42 10.75 5.86
C ASP A 36 14.39 10.10 4.93
N LYS A 37 14.74 10.01 3.65
CA LYS A 37 13.86 9.49 2.59
C LYS A 37 13.68 7.98 2.66
N GLU A 38 14.58 7.28 3.35
CA GLU A 38 14.53 5.83 3.53
C GLU A 38 13.60 5.44 4.69
N ASN A 39 13.13 6.41 5.49
CA ASN A 39 12.19 6.16 6.57
C ASN A 39 10.75 6.05 6.04
N THR A 40 10.44 4.90 5.46
CA THR A 40 9.13 4.59 4.85
C THR A 40 7.99 4.57 5.88
N GLU A 41 8.27 4.40 7.18
CA GLU A 41 7.25 4.46 8.25
C GLU A 41 6.55 5.83 8.32
N GLU A 42 7.24 6.91 7.95
CA GLU A 42 6.67 8.26 7.89
C GLU A 42 5.51 8.35 6.90
N VAL A 43 5.56 7.57 5.81
CA VAL A 43 4.47 7.50 4.82
C VAL A 43 3.20 6.93 5.48
N PHE A 44 3.31 5.84 6.24
CA PHE A 44 2.16 5.26 6.95
C PHE A 44 1.54 6.25 7.95
N HIS A 45 2.36 7.04 8.65
CA HIS A 45 1.84 8.09 9.53
C HIS A 45 1.11 9.21 8.77
N ILE A 46 1.56 9.57 7.56
CA ILE A 46 0.87 10.54 6.70
C ILE A 46 -0.49 9.97 6.28
N PHE A 47 -0.55 8.71 5.84
CA PHE A 47 -1.81 8.04 5.49
C PHE A 47 -2.79 7.94 6.66
N GLN A 48 -2.29 7.60 7.85
CA GLN A 48 -3.09 7.63 9.09
C GLN A 48 -3.67 9.03 9.36
N SER A 49 -2.89 10.08 9.09
CA SER A 49 -3.24 11.47 9.36
C SER A 49 -4.15 12.08 8.30
N LEU A 50 -4.16 11.52 7.09
CA LEU A 50 -4.97 11.97 5.95
C LEU A 50 -5.82 10.81 5.42
N PRO A 51 -6.76 10.28 6.22
CA PRO A 51 -7.48 9.07 5.87
C PRO A 51 -8.42 9.28 4.68
N TRP A 52 -8.60 8.22 3.88
CA TRP A 52 -9.63 8.18 2.85
C TRP A 52 -11.02 8.05 3.48
N ARG A 53 -11.85 9.10 3.36
CA ARG A 53 -13.18 9.19 3.99
C ARG A 53 -14.13 8.05 3.64
N ASN A 54 -14.07 7.54 2.41
CA ASN A 54 -14.97 6.49 1.91
C ASN A 54 -14.30 5.11 1.86
N LEU A 55 -13.18 4.92 2.55
CA LEU A 55 -12.45 3.65 2.54
C LEU A 55 -13.32 2.49 3.03
N ARG A 56 -14.03 2.67 4.16
CA ARG A 56 -14.94 1.66 4.72
C ARG A 56 -16.00 1.24 3.71
N SER A 57 -16.77 2.19 3.20
CA SER A 57 -17.87 1.89 2.27
C SER A 57 -17.36 1.28 0.95
N SER A 58 -16.21 1.72 0.46
CA SER A 58 -15.60 1.17 -0.76
C SER A 58 -15.12 -0.27 -0.57
N ALA A 59 -14.48 -0.56 0.56
CA ALA A 59 -14.06 -1.91 0.91
C ALA A 59 -15.25 -2.84 1.15
N GLU A 60 -16.26 -2.40 1.91
CA GLU A 60 -17.48 -3.18 2.13
C GLU A 60 -18.20 -3.47 0.81
N HIS A 61 -18.28 -2.49 -0.10
CA HIS A 61 -18.86 -2.70 -1.42
C HIS A 61 -18.11 -3.78 -2.20
N PHE A 62 -16.78 -3.72 -2.23
CA PHE A 62 -15.95 -4.73 -2.89
C PHE A 62 -16.11 -6.11 -2.23
N LEU A 63 -16.02 -6.18 -0.91
CA LEU A 63 -16.09 -7.42 -0.14
C LEU A 63 -17.49 -8.06 -0.20
N ARG A 64 -18.57 -7.29 -0.40
CA ARG A 64 -19.92 -7.84 -0.62
C ARG A 64 -20.14 -8.38 -2.04
N SER A 65 -19.24 -8.07 -2.98
CA SER A 65 -19.34 -8.56 -4.36
C SER A 65 -18.86 -9.99 -4.51
N GLU A 66 -19.46 -10.73 -5.45
CA GLU A 66 -19.02 -12.09 -5.81
C GLU A 66 -17.54 -12.11 -6.22
N ARG A 67 -17.12 -11.12 -7.02
CA ARG A 67 -15.73 -10.96 -7.44
C ARG A 67 -14.79 -10.76 -6.25
N GLY A 68 -15.17 -9.94 -5.27
CA GLY A 68 -14.35 -9.68 -4.09
C GLY A 68 -14.17 -10.92 -3.24
N GLN A 69 -15.24 -11.68 -3.00
CA GLN A 69 -15.16 -12.94 -2.27
C GLN A 69 -14.33 -13.99 -3.03
N ALA A 70 -14.56 -14.15 -4.34
CA ALA A 70 -13.79 -15.07 -5.16
C ALA A 70 -12.30 -14.74 -5.17
N LEU A 71 -11.95 -13.45 -5.27
CA LEU A 71 -10.55 -13.02 -5.24
C LEU A 71 -9.91 -13.28 -3.88
N ARG A 72 -10.63 -13.02 -2.79
CA ARG A 72 -10.16 -13.31 -1.44
C ARG A 72 -9.82 -14.79 -1.34
N VAL A 73 -10.78 -15.67 -1.63
CA VAL A 73 -10.59 -17.15 -1.57
C VAL A 73 -9.41 -17.61 -2.42
N ARG A 74 -9.28 -17.10 -3.65
CA ARG A 74 -8.20 -17.50 -4.56
C ARG A 74 -6.83 -16.99 -4.12
N GLU A 75 -6.79 -15.79 -3.53
CA GLU A 75 -5.56 -15.05 -3.25
C GLU A 75 -5.57 -14.54 -1.79
N PRO A 76 -5.50 -15.47 -0.81
CA PRO A 76 -5.59 -15.16 0.61
C PRO A 76 -4.47 -14.26 1.12
N TYR A 77 -3.29 -14.41 0.52
CA TYR A 77 -2.09 -13.71 0.93
C TYR A 77 -1.27 -13.38 -0.31
N LEU A 78 -1.38 -12.13 -0.77
CA LEU A 78 -0.75 -11.67 -1.99
C LEU A 78 0.79 -11.72 -1.94
N PRO A 79 1.47 -11.42 -0.81
CA PRO A 79 2.94 -11.46 -0.75
C PRO A 79 3.52 -12.83 -1.11
N ALA A 80 2.91 -13.93 -0.67
CA ALA A 80 3.37 -15.28 -1.04
C ALA A 80 3.26 -15.58 -2.54
N ILE A 81 2.34 -14.93 -3.25
CA ILE A 81 2.22 -15.06 -4.72
C ILE A 81 3.26 -14.18 -5.40
N LEU A 82 3.45 -12.95 -4.90
CA LEU A 82 4.37 -11.99 -5.49
C LEU A 82 5.84 -12.38 -5.29
N ASP A 83 6.20 -12.93 -4.13
CA ASP A 83 7.57 -13.32 -3.82
C ASP A 83 7.96 -14.69 -4.40
N ASP A 84 7.02 -15.46 -4.94
CA ASP A 84 7.33 -16.69 -5.68
C ASP A 84 7.79 -16.38 -7.11
N HIS A 85 8.95 -15.72 -7.21
CA HIS A 85 9.57 -15.36 -8.49
C HIS A 85 9.84 -16.59 -9.36
N ALA A 86 10.10 -17.75 -8.74
CA ALA A 86 10.31 -18.99 -9.48
C ALA A 86 9.05 -19.40 -10.24
N ALA A 87 7.89 -19.39 -9.60
CA ALA A 87 6.61 -19.65 -10.25
C ALA A 87 6.25 -18.55 -11.27
N LEU A 88 6.46 -17.28 -10.92
CA LEU A 88 6.16 -16.15 -11.81
C LEU A 88 6.99 -16.18 -13.10
N ARG A 89 8.25 -16.59 -13.02
CA ARG A 89 9.14 -16.70 -14.19
C ARG A 89 8.79 -17.86 -15.13
N LEU A 90 7.89 -18.77 -14.74
CA LEU A 90 7.35 -19.80 -15.65
C LEU A 90 6.38 -19.22 -16.70
N THR A 91 5.87 -18.01 -16.50
CA THR A 91 5.04 -17.32 -17.50
C THR A 91 5.86 -16.93 -18.75
N PRO A 92 5.23 -16.61 -19.89
CA PRO A 92 5.96 -16.19 -21.08
C PRO A 92 6.88 -14.99 -20.83
N LYS A 93 8.08 -15.01 -21.43
CA LYS A 93 9.00 -13.86 -21.41
C LYS A 93 8.31 -12.61 -21.94
N GLY A 94 8.58 -11.46 -21.31
CA GLY A 94 7.95 -10.17 -21.64
C GLY A 94 6.55 -9.98 -21.04
N SER A 95 6.08 -10.91 -20.21
CA SER A 95 4.86 -10.73 -19.43
C SER A 95 5.07 -9.74 -18.27
N LEU A 96 3.95 -9.26 -17.70
CA LEU A 96 3.96 -8.45 -16.48
C LEU A 96 4.68 -9.15 -15.32
N ALA A 97 4.55 -10.47 -15.20
CA ALA A 97 5.20 -11.23 -14.13
C ALA A 97 6.72 -11.16 -14.25
N HIS A 98 7.29 -11.26 -15.46
CA HIS A 98 8.74 -11.09 -15.67
C HIS A 98 9.17 -9.65 -15.35
N ALA A 99 8.42 -8.64 -15.82
CA ALA A 99 8.72 -7.24 -15.53
C ALA A 99 8.67 -6.94 -14.03
N TYR A 100 7.75 -7.56 -13.29
CA TYR A 100 7.67 -7.47 -11.83
C TYR A 100 8.87 -8.12 -11.15
N CYS A 101 9.22 -9.36 -11.48
CA CYS A 101 10.40 -10.01 -10.92
C CYS A 101 11.69 -9.21 -11.18
N ASP A 102 11.88 -8.73 -12.41
CA ASP A 102 13.05 -7.92 -12.79
C ASP A 102 13.09 -6.58 -12.03
N PHE A 103 11.94 -5.98 -11.75
CA PHE A 103 11.83 -4.79 -10.90
C PHE A 103 12.22 -5.10 -9.45
N MET A 104 11.56 -6.07 -8.82
CA MET A 104 11.80 -6.41 -7.41
C MET A 104 13.26 -6.82 -7.16
N GLU A 105 13.84 -7.63 -8.04
CA GLU A 105 15.24 -8.09 -7.93
C GLU A 105 16.25 -6.95 -8.09
N ARG A 106 16.03 -6.04 -9.05
CA ARG A 106 16.91 -4.87 -9.26
C ARG A 106 16.85 -3.90 -8.09
N GLU A 107 15.65 -3.70 -7.54
CA GLU A 107 15.41 -2.79 -6.43
C GLU A 107 15.77 -3.39 -5.06
N GLY A 108 16.07 -4.70 -5.00
CA GLY A 108 16.39 -5.41 -3.76
C GLY A 108 15.19 -5.53 -2.82
N LEU A 109 13.98 -5.63 -3.38
CA LEU A 109 12.71 -5.64 -2.65
C LEU A 109 12.11 -7.03 -2.54
N SER A 110 11.18 -7.19 -1.59
CA SER A 110 10.22 -8.29 -1.51
C SER A 110 8.88 -7.75 -1.03
N ALA A 111 7.78 -8.36 -1.47
CA ALA A 111 6.44 -8.03 -1.00
C ALA A 111 6.30 -8.31 0.51
N GLN A 112 6.96 -9.36 1.02
CA GLN A 112 7.07 -9.61 2.45
C GLN A 112 7.78 -8.47 3.20
N GLY A 113 8.82 -7.87 2.62
CA GLY A 113 9.53 -6.73 3.23
C GLY A 113 8.60 -5.56 3.54
N LEU A 114 7.68 -5.24 2.61
CA LEU A 114 6.67 -4.20 2.82
C LEU A 114 5.65 -4.57 3.91
N VAL A 115 5.31 -5.86 4.04
CA VAL A 115 4.51 -6.35 5.17
C VAL A 115 5.25 -6.12 6.49
N ASP A 116 6.52 -6.49 6.55
CA ASP A 116 7.33 -6.39 7.75
C ASP A 116 7.52 -4.92 8.19
N GLU A 117 7.63 -3.99 7.24
CA GLU A 117 7.61 -2.54 7.48
C GLU A 117 6.30 -2.08 8.11
N PHE A 118 5.18 -2.49 7.51
CA PHE A 118 3.85 -2.13 8.03
C PHE A 118 3.58 -2.73 9.42
N ASP A 119 4.07 -3.94 9.70
CA ASP A 119 3.93 -4.61 10.99
C ASP A 119 4.79 -3.93 12.08
N ARG A 120 5.97 -3.38 11.73
CA ARG A 120 6.75 -2.52 12.63
C ARG A 120 5.98 -1.25 12.97
N PHE A 121 5.44 -0.56 11.97
CA PHE A 121 4.61 0.63 12.15
C PHE A 121 3.38 0.37 13.04
N THR A 122 2.67 -0.74 12.81
CA THR A 122 1.46 -1.09 13.56
C THR A 122 1.78 -1.29 15.05
N ARG A 123 2.88 -2.01 15.33
CA ARG A 123 3.37 -2.22 16.71
C ARG A 123 3.82 -0.92 17.38
N SER A 124 4.53 -0.05 16.69
CA SER A 124 5.02 1.23 17.26
C SER A 124 3.89 2.24 17.49
N SER A 125 2.85 2.20 16.67
CA SER A 125 1.71 3.12 16.72
C SER A 125 0.62 2.74 17.72
N GLY A 126 0.73 1.56 18.35
CA GLY A 126 -0.28 1.04 19.28
C GLY A 126 -1.63 0.74 18.63
N PHE A 127 -1.61 0.41 17.33
CA PHE A 127 -2.83 0.02 16.63
C PHE A 127 -3.26 -1.38 17.07
N GLU A 128 -4.54 -1.50 17.41
CA GLU A 128 -5.16 -2.81 17.60
C GLU A 128 -5.23 -3.55 16.26
N GLU A 129 -4.86 -4.82 16.27
CA GLU A 129 -5.07 -5.69 15.12
C GLU A 129 -6.50 -6.22 15.12
N PHE A 130 -7.11 -6.22 13.95
CA PHE A 130 -8.48 -6.69 13.76
C PHE A 130 -8.50 -7.84 12.77
N GLU A 131 -9.14 -8.93 13.15
CA GLU A 131 -9.33 -10.12 12.31
C GLU A 131 -10.68 -10.03 11.61
N ASP A 132 -10.72 -9.30 10.50
CA ASP A 132 -11.89 -9.15 9.65
C ASP A 132 -11.51 -9.16 8.16
N GLN A 133 -12.49 -9.20 7.26
CA GLN A 133 -12.22 -9.19 5.82
C GLN A 133 -11.67 -7.84 5.34
N PHE A 134 -11.96 -6.76 6.07
CA PHE A 134 -11.41 -5.43 5.80
C PHE A 134 -9.88 -5.40 5.93
N LYS A 135 -9.29 -6.15 6.88
CA LYS A 135 -7.82 -6.33 6.99
C LYS A 135 -7.22 -6.88 5.69
N TRP A 136 -7.84 -7.89 5.08
CA TRP A 136 -7.40 -8.42 3.78
C TRP A 136 -7.45 -7.35 2.68
N TYR A 137 -8.49 -6.52 2.65
CA TYR A 137 -8.62 -5.43 1.67
C TYR A 137 -7.50 -4.38 1.83
N LEU A 138 -7.20 -3.97 3.09
CA LEU A 138 -6.11 -3.04 3.38
C LEU A 138 -4.74 -3.61 3.01
N ASN A 139 -4.47 -4.86 3.38
CA ASN A 139 -3.22 -5.54 3.02
C ASN A 139 -3.07 -5.58 1.51
N ARG A 140 -4.14 -5.93 0.79
CA ARG A 140 -4.10 -5.97 -0.67
C ARG A 140 -3.86 -4.61 -1.29
N MET A 141 -4.40 -3.52 -0.73
CA MET A 141 -4.09 -2.15 -1.20
C MET A 141 -2.61 -1.80 -1.03
N ARG A 142 -1.97 -2.22 0.07
CA ARG A 142 -0.53 -2.05 0.32
C ARG A 142 0.27 -2.89 -0.68
N ASP A 143 -0.04 -4.18 -0.78
CA ASP A 143 0.76 -5.17 -1.51
C ASP A 143 0.75 -4.96 -3.04
N VAL A 144 -0.21 -4.20 -3.58
CA VAL A 144 -0.23 -3.84 -5.02
C VAL A 144 0.59 -2.60 -5.35
N HIS A 145 1.09 -1.85 -4.37
CA HIS A 145 1.80 -0.59 -4.60
C HIS A 145 3.02 -0.75 -5.51
N ASP A 146 3.92 -1.68 -5.20
CA ASP A 146 5.14 -1.92 -6.01
C ASP A 146 4.80 -2.36 -7.44
N MET A 147 3.67 -3.04 -7.63
CA MET A 147 3.19 -3.42 -8.96
C MET A 147 2.77 -2.20 -9.78
N LEU A 148 2.33 -1.12 -9.14
CA LEU A 148 1.98 0.12 -9.84
C LEU A 148 3.21 0.80 -10.44
N HIS A 149 4.39 0.69 -9.84
CA HIS A 149 5.64 1.16 -10.46
C HIS A 149 5.87 0.46 -11.80
N VAL A 150 5.67 -0.86 -11.85
CA VAL A 150 5.82 -1.66 -13.07
C VAL A 150 4.77 -1.29 -14.12
N LEU A 151 3.50 -1.16 -13.72
CA LEU A 151 2.40 -0.86 -14.64
C LEU A 151 2.44 0.55 -15.22
N THR A 152 2.96 1.52 -14.44
CA THR A 152 3.03 2.92 -14.86
C THR A 152 4.37 3.30 -15.48
N GLY A 153 5.43 2.51 -15.22
CA GLY A 153 6.79 2.82 -15.64
C GLY A 153 7.49 3.87 -14.75
N TYR A 154 6.87 4.28 -13.64
CA TYR A 154 7.50 5.18 -12.69
C TYR A 154 8.48 4.41 -11.79
N GLY A 155 9.73 4.87 -11.73
CA GLY A 155 10.75 4.28 -10.86
C GLY A 155 10.52 4.56 -9.37
N ARG A 156 11.48 4.17 -8.53
CA ARG A 156 11.47 4.44 -7.08
C ARG A 156 12.29 5.66 -6.67
N ASP A 157 12.71 6.48 -7.63
CA ASP A 157 13.26 7.79 -7.28
C ASP A 157 12.14 8.69 -6.71
N ALA A 158 12.52 9.79 -6.08
CA ALA A 158 11.57 10.68 -5.42
C ALA A 158 10.48 11.24 -6.37
N LEU A 159 10.77 11.36 -7.67
CA LEU A 159 9.80 11.80 -8.66
C LEU A 159 8.85 10.66 -9.03
N GLY A 160 9.40 9.47 -9.27
CA GLY A 160 8.65 8.26 -9.57
C GLY A 160 7.66 7.90 -8.45
N GLU A 161 8.10 7.94 -7.20
CA GLU A 161 7.23 7.74 -6.02
C GLU A 161 6.09 8.76 -5.97
N ALA A 162 6.40 10.05 -6.18
CA ALA A 162 5.40 11.11 -6.23
C ALA A 162 4.36 10.86 -7.33
N CYS A 163 4.81 10.40 -8.50
CA CYS A 163 3.96 10.08 -9.63
C CYS A 163 3.07 8.85 -9.38
N VAL A 164 3.60 7.76 -8.80
CA VAL A 164 2.80 6.57 -8.45
C VAL A 164 1.75 6.91 -7.39
N LEU A 165 2.10 7.67 -6.36
CA LEU A 165 1.13 8.10 -5.36
C LEU A 165 0.04 8.98 -5.95
N ALA A 166 0.38 9.93 -6.82
CA ALA A 166 -0.59 10.76 -7.52
C ALA A 166 -1.52 9.93 -8.43
N PHE A 167 -0.97 8.97 -9.18
CA PHE A 167 -1.74 8.05 -10.02
C PHE A 167 -2.75 7.24 -9.19
N THR A 168 -2.32 6.76 -8.03
CA THR A 168 -3.11 5.91 -7.13
C THR A 168 -4.35 6.62 -6.56
N TYR A 169 -4.33 7.96 -6.46
CA TYR A 169 -5.44 8.74 -5.90
C TYR A 169 -6.81 8.44 -6.55
N SER A 170 -6.84 8.26 -7.87
CA SER A 170 -8.09 7.97 -8.60
C SER A 170 -8.74 6.64 -8.18
N GLN A 171 -7.93 5.68 -7.74
CA GLN A 171 -8.36 4.36 -7.27
C GLN A 171 -8.57 4.35 -5.75
N GLN A 172 -7.78 5.14 -5.02
CA GLN A 172 -7.76 5.21 -3.57
C GLN A 172 -7.73 6.69 -3.13
N PRO A 173 -8.87 7.40 -3.10
CA PRO A 173 -8.92 8.86 -2.90
C PRO A 173 -8.69 9.30 -1.43
N SER A 174 -7.54 8.90 -0.89
CA SER A 174 -6.93 9.46 0.32
C SER A 174 -6.26 10.80 -0.02
N PRO A 175 -6.48 11.86 0.77
CA PRO A 175 -5.73 13.10 0.64
C PRO A 175 -4.21 12.93 0.81
N ALA A 176 -3.74 11.84 1.44
CA ALA A 176 -2.31 11.53 1.58
C ALA A 176 -1.61 11.38 0.23
N HIS A 177 -2.25 10.70 -0.73
CA HIS A 177 -1.71 10.51 -2.08
C HIS A 177 -1.39 11.85 -2.75
N LEU A 178 -2.36 12.77 -2.76
CA LEU A 178 -2.16 14.10 -3.33
C LEU A 178 -1.14 14.89 -2.52
N PHE A 179 -1.25 14.86 -1.19
CA PHE A 179 -0.35 15.60 -0.32
C PHE A 179 1.12 15.22 -0.57
N ILE A 180 1.46 13.94 -0.57
CA ILE A 180 2.83 13.49 -0.83
C ILE A 180 3.23 13.82 -2.28
N GLY A 181 2.38 13.49 -3.27
CA GLY A 181 2.69 13.74 -4.68
C GLY A 181 3.00 15.21 -4.99
N TYR A 182 2.16 16.14 -4.52
CA TYR A 182 2.39 17.58 -4.73
C TYR A 182 3.57 18.11 -3.91
N MET A 183 3.70 17.70 -2.65
CA MET A 183 4.76 18.21 -1.78
C MET A 183 6.14 17.72 -2.20
N ALA A 184 6.26 16.46 -2.64
CA ALA A 184 7.47 15.92 -3.23
C ALA A 184 7.86 16.70 -4.50
N GLY A 185 6.91 16.95 -5.40
CA GLY A 185 7.14 17.76 -6.61
C GLY A 185 7.61 19.18 -6.31
N LEU A 186 6.99 19.85 -5.32
CA LEU A 186 7.42 21.18 -4.87
C LEU A 186 8.84 21.16 -4.28
N ASN A 187 9.19 20.11 -3.53
CA ASN A 187 10.53 19.96 -2.96
C ASN A 187 11.58 19.71 -4.06
N ILE A 188 11.29 18.84 -5.03
CA ILE A 188 12.18 18.57 -6.18
C ILE A 188 12.46 19.86 -6.96
N ASN A 189 11.42 20.63 -7.29
CA ASN A 189 11.56 21.90 -8.00
C ASN A 189 12.42 22.94 -7.25
N LYS A 190 12.45 22.89 -5.90
CA LYS A 190 13.35 23.74 -5.10
C LYS A 190 14.81 23.28 -5.14
N GLN A 191 15.06 21.99 -5.34
CA GLN A 191 16.41 21.40 -5.35
C GLN A 191 17.06 21.47 -6.73
N THR A 192 16.26 21.58 -7.80
CA THR A 192 16.74 21.67 -9.19
C THR A 192 16.92 23.12 -9.69
N LYS A 193 16.63 24.11 -8.85
CA LYS A 193 16.88 25.54 -9.12
C LYS A 193 18.18 25.97 -8.45
#